data_AF-F2NYR7-F1
#
_entry.id   AF-F2NYR7-F1
#
_cell.length_a   1.000
_cell.length_b   1.000
_cell.length_c   1.000
_cell.angle_alpha   90.00
_cell.angle_beta   90.00
_cell.angle_gamma   90.00
#
_symmetry.space_group_name_H-M   'P 1'
#
loop_
_entity.id
_entity.type
_entity.pdbx_description
1 polymer ?
#
loop_
_entity_poly.entity_id
_entity_poly.type
_entity_poly.pdbx_seq_one_letter_code
_entity_poly.pdbx_strand_id
1 'polypeptide(L)'
;MNRITLHGTICKDAELFNVYGDDVPLVSFVVKDYGKPGAFNDEPLTLQVHFKREIAPLLMPELVHGKEVNLFGSMVQKNYVTSSNEFRTKIYMIADYIEFVGKNERREVAA
;
A
#
# COMPACT_ATOMS: atom_id res chain seq x y z
N MET A 1 17.33 8.17 9.86
CA MET A 1 17.03 7.07 8.93
C MET A 1 15.57 6.69 9.12
N ASN A 2 14.70 6.87 8.11
CA ASN A 2 13.27 6.59 8.18
C ASN A 2 12.94 5.39 7.29
N ARG A 3 13.00 4.19 7.86
CA ARG A 3 12.70 2.94 7.17
C ARG A 3 11.76 2.11 8.03
N ILE A 4 10.70 1.61 7.42
CA ILE A 4 9.70 0.76 8.04
C ILE A 4 9.48 -0.48 7.17
N THR A 5 9.28 -1.61 7.84
CA THR A 5 8.73 -2.82 7.24
C THR A 5 7.35 -3.04 7.82
N LEU A 6 6.38 -3.32 6.97
CA LEU A 6 4.99 -3.59 7.35
C LEU A 6 4.58 -4.93 6.74
N HIS A 7 4.10 -5.85 7.57
CA HIS A 7 3.43 -7.06 7.11
C HIS A 7 1.93 -6.88 7.31
N GLY A 8 1.11 -7.22 6.34
CA GLY A 8 -0.33 -7.12 6.52
C GLY A 8 -1.15 -7.55 5.31
N THR A 9 -2.46 -7.40 5.45
CA THR A 9 -3.45 -7.79 4.45
C THR A 9 -4.02 -6.58 3.74
N ILE A 10 -4.18 -6.64 2.42
CA ILE A 10 -4.79 -5.59 1.61
C ILE A 10 -6.30 -5.50 1.93
N CYS A 11 -6.76 -4.32 2.37
CA CYS A 11 -8.14 -4.08 2.80
C CYS A 11 -9.12 -3.93 1.65
N LYS A 12 -8.66 -3.52 0.47
CA LYS A 12 -9.45 -3.30 -0.74
C LYS A 12 -8.53 -3.32 -1.96
N ASP A 13 -9.08 -3.63 -3.12
CA ASP A 13 -8.34 -3.59 -4.38
C ASP A 13 -7.62 -2.26 -4.56
N ALA A 14 -6.39 -2.33 -5.08
CA ALA A 14 -5.57 -1.16 -5.29
C ALA A 14 -6.17 -0.23 -6.36
N GLU A 15 -5.90 1.05 -6.21
CA GLU A 15 -6.31 2.10 -7.13
C GLU A 15 -5.07 2.65 -7.85
N LEU A 16 -5.17 2.79 -9.18
CA LEU A 16 -4.14 3.37 -10.03
C LEU A 16 -4.46 4.84 -10.30
N PHE A 17 -3.50 5.71 -10.05
CA PHE A 17 -3.62 7.15 -10.27
C PHE A 17 -2.52 7.61 -11.23
N ASN A 18 -2.92 8.31 -12.28
CA ASN A 18 -1.99 9.09 -13.10
C ASN A 18 -1.82 10.45 -12.42
N VAL A 19 -0.61 10.76 -11.99
CA VAL A 19 -0.31 12.03 -11.32
C VAL A 19 -0.07 13.09 -12.39
N TYR A 20 -0.85 14.17 -12.37
CA TYR A 20 -0.71 15.24 -13.36
C TYR A 20 0.70 15.83 -13.35
N GLY A 21 1.36 15.85 -14.51
CA GLY A 21 2.74 16.33 -14.67
C GLY A 21 3.82 15.29 -14.31
N ASP A 22 3.45 14.03 -14.12
CA ASP A 22 4.39 12.94 -13.87
C ASP A 22 4.03 11.72 -14.72
N ASP A 23 5.03 11.16 -15.41
CA ASP A 23 4.85 10.00 -16.28
C ASP A 23 4.84 8.69 -15.49
N VAL A 24 5.21 8.72 -14.20
CA VAL A 24 5.24 7.53 -13.35
C VAL A 24 3.92 7.37 -12.60
N PRO A 25 3.17 6.27 -12.85
CA PRO A 25 1.89 6.05 -12.19
C PRO A 25 2.05 5.76 -10.70
N LEU A 26 1.04 6.17 -9.94
CA LEU A 26 0.94 5.93 -8.51
C LEU A 26 -0.09 4.84 -8.26
N VAL A 27 0.32 3.76 -7.62
CA VAL A 27 -0.59 2.76 -7.05
C VAL A 27 -0.82 3.08 -5.57
N SER A 28 -2.08 3.10 -5.16
CA SER A 28 -2.48 3.38 -3.79
C SER A 28 -3.44 2.32 -3.27
N PHE A 29 -3.12 1.76 -2.12
CA PHE A 29 -3.94 0.75 -1.46
C PHE A 29 -3.84 0.92 0.06
N VAL A 30 -4.68 0.18 0.78
CA VAL A 30 -4.72 0.21 2.25
C VAL A 30 -4.38 -1.18 2.76
N VAL A 31 -3.50 -1.23 3.75
CA VAL A 31 -3.09 -2.48 4.42
C VAL A 31 -3.50 -2.43 5.88
N LYS A 32 -3.89 -3.61 6.38
CA LYS A 32 -4.17 -3.87 7.79
C LYS A 32 -3.08 -4.77 8.36
N ASP A 33 -2.37 -4.27 9.36
CA ASP A 33 -1.40 -5.02 10.14
C ASP A 33 -2.02 -5.42 11.48
N TYR A 34 -2.05 -6.72 11.75
CA TYR A 34 -2.58 -7.31 12.97
C TYR A 34 -1.54 -7.44 14.08
N GLY A 35 -0.32 -6.97 13.85
CA GLY A 35 0.77 -7.00 14.80
C GLY A 35 1.39 -8.40 14.95
N LYS A 36 1.90 -8.68 16.15
CA LYS A 36 2.61 -9.94 16.43
C LYS A 36 1.63 -11.10 16.58
N PRO A 37 2.02 -12.33 16.19
CA PRO A 37 1.25 -13.53 16.53
C PRO A 37 0.94 -13.56 18.03
N GLY A 38 -0.35 -13.63 18.39
CA GLY A 38 -0.81 -13.61 19.79
C GLY A 38 -1.38 -12.27 20.28
N ALA A 39 -1.25 -11.18 19.50
CA ALA A 39 -1.79 -9.86 19.84
C ALA A 39 -3.28 -9.70 19.47
N PHE A 40 -4.12 -10.68 19.80
CA PHE A 40 -5.54 -10.71 19.39
C PHE A 40 -6.42 -9.60 19.99
N ASN A 41 -5.90 -8.87 20.98
CA ASN A 41 -6.61 -7.80 21.67
C ASN A 41 -6.19 -6.39 21.21
N ASP A 42 -5.20 -6.27 20.32
CA ASP A 42 -4.73 -4.97 19.84
C ASP A 42 -5.56 -4.53 18.63
N GLU A 43 -5.91 -3.24 18.58
CA GLU A 43 -6.58 -2.68 17.41
C GLU A 43 -5.61 -2.73 16.21
N PRO A 44 -6.00 -3.36 15.08
CA PRO A 44 -5.10 -3.48 13.94
C PRO A 44 -4.75 -2.11 13.35
N LEU A 45 -3.47 -1.92 13.03
CA LEU A 45 -3.01 -0.72 12.35
C LEU A 45 -3.51 -0.73 10.90
N THR A 46 -4.27 0.29 10.52
CA THR A 46 -4.67 0.50 9.13
C THR A 46 -3.83 1.63 8.53
N LEU A 47 -3.14 1.34 7.42
CA LEU A 47 -2.22 2.30 6.80
C LEU A 47 -2.46 2.40 5.31
N GLN A 48 -2.50 3.63 4.79
CA GLN A 48 -2.46 3.85 3.35
C GLN A 48 -1.02 3.75 2.84
N VAL A 49 -0.86 3.06 1.72
CA VAL A 49 0.42 2.78 1.09
C VAL A 49 0.39 3.35 -0.33
N HIS A 50 1.44 4.08 -0.69
CA HIS A 50 1.67 4.64 -2.01
C HIS A 50 2.91 3.99 -2.62
N PHE A 51 2.76 3.44 -3.82
CA PHE A 51 3.85 2.82 -4.57
C PHE A 51 3.93 3.46 -5.95
N LYS A 52 5.02 4.18 -6.21
CA LYS A 52 5.21 4.96 -7.43
C LYS A 52 6.46 4.49 -8.16
N ARG A 53 6.25 3.58 -9.10
CA ARG A 53 7.29 3.02 -9.99
C ARG A 53 6.67 2.69 -11.34
N GLU A 54 7.49 2.64 -12.38
CA GLU A 54 7.05 2.26 -13.74
C GLU A 54 6.38 0.87 -13.78
N ILE A 55 6.83 -0.05 -12.92
CA ILE A 55 6.26 -1.40 -12.82
C ILE A 55 4.91 -1.45 -12.07
N ALA A 56 4.48 -0.37 -11.43
CA ALA A 56 3.29 -0.37 -10.57
C ALA A 56 2.01 -0.88 -11.27
N PRO A 57 1.71 -0.53 -12.54
CA PRO A 57 0.55 -1.04 -13.25
C PRO A 57 0.59 -2.56 -13.45
N LEU A 58 1.80 -3.14 -13.61
CA LEU A 58 1.98 -4.59 -13.80
C LEU A 58 1.66 -5.39 -12.52
N LEU A 59 1.74 -4.74 -11.35
CA LEU A 59 1.46 -5.36 -10.06
C LEU A 59 -0.03 -5.31 -9.68
N MET A 60 -0.84 -4.50 -10.37
CA MET A 60 -2.26 -4.32 -10.07
C MET A 60 -3.05 -5.63 -9.96
N PRO A 61 -2.86 -6.65 -10.83
CA PRO A 61 -3.60 -7.92 -10.72
C PRO A 61 -3.35 -8.69 -9.41
N GLU A 62 -2.21 -8.44 -8.74
CA GLU A 62 -1.85 -9.10 -7.48
C GLU A 62 -2.19 -8.25 -6.25
N LEU A 63 -2.42 -6.94 -6.42
CA LEU A 63 -2.75 -6.00 -5.35
C LEU A 63 -4.26 -5.94 -5.09
N VAL A 64 -4.85 -7.09 -4.76
CA VAL A 64 -6.28 -7.28 -4.55
C VAL A 64 -6.64 -7.52 -3.08
N HIS A 65 -7.91 -7.29 -2.72
CA HIS A 65 -8.42 -7.52 -1.37
C HIS A 65 -8.06 -8.91 -0.82
N GLY A 66 -7.63 -8.96 0.44
CA GLY A 66 -7.33 -10.21 1.14
C GLY A 66 -5.93 -10.77 0.89
N LYS A 67 -5.15 -10.21 -0.05
CA LYS A 67 -3.75 -10.61 -0.27
C LYS A 67 -2.86 -10.14 0.86
N GLU A 68 -1.98 -11.03 1.32
CA GLU A 68 -0.94 -10.72 2.29
C GLU A 68 0.32 -10.20 1.58
N VAL A 69 0.90 -9.14 2.15
CA VAL A 69 2.07 -8.47 1.60
C VAL A 69 3.05 -8.07 2.70
N ASN A 70 4.35 -8.13 2.37
CA ASN A 70 5.41 -7.44 3.06
C ASN A 70 5.75 -6.16 2.29
N LEU A 71 5.77 -5.04 2.99
CA LEU A 71 6.04 -3.72 2.44
C LEU A 71 7.28 -3.15 3.10
N PHE A 72 8.13 -2.54 2.28
CA PHE A 72 9.37 -1.91 2.74
C PHE A 72 9.39 -0.49 2.21
N GLY A 73 9.65 0.49 3.06
CA GLY A 73 9.62 1.88 2.65
C GLY A 73 9.77 2.85 3.80
N SER A 74 9.12 4.00 3.69
CA SER A 74 9.24 5.10 4.64
C SER A 74 7.88 5.67 5.03
N MET A 75 7.76 6.14 6.27
CA MET A 75 6.57 6.84 6.76
C MET A 75 6.62 8.31 6.36
N VAL A 76 5.52 8.85 5.86
CA VAL A 76 5.40 10.25 5.44
C VAL A 76 4.18 10.88 6.10
N GLN A 77 4.36 12.11 6.56
CA GLN A 77 3.27 12.95 7.04
C GLN A 77 2.98 14.02 5.99
N LYS A 78 1.70 14.17 5.62
CA LYS A 78 1.21 15.26 4.77
C LYS A 78 0.19 16.07 5.54
N ASN A 79 0.47 17.36 5.65
CA ASN A 79 -0.51 18.34 6.10
C ASN A 79 -1.23 18.90 4.87
N TYR A 80 -2.55 19.04 4.93
CA TYR A 80 -3.36 19.54 3.82
C TYR A 80 -4.62 20.23 4.34
N VAL A 81 -5.17 21.10 3.51
CA VAL A 81 -6.47 21.72 3.76
C VAL A 81 -7.52 20.97 2.94
N THR A 82 -8.61 20.59 3.58
CA THR A 82 -9.74 19.93 2.90
C THR A 82 -10.52 20.91 2.03
N SER A 83 -11.42 20.40 1.19
CA SER A 83 -12.40 21.23 0.48
C SER A 83 -13.32 22.02 1.42
N SER A 84 -13.49 21.57 2.67
CA SER A 84 -14.23 22.27 3.73
C SER A 84 -13.41 23.33 4.48
N ASN A 85 -12.20 23.65 4.00
CA ASN A 85 -11.27 24.59 4.62
C ASN A 85 -10.78 24.18 6.02
N GLU A 86 -10.79 22.88 6.33
CA GLU A 86 -10.23 22.34 7.58
C GLU A 86 -8.78 21.91 7.38
N PHE A 87 -7.91 22.29 8.31
CA PHE A 87 -6.54 21.78 8.34
C PHE A 87 -6.53 20.35 8.85
N ARG A 88 -5.95 19.43 8.08
CA ARG A 88 -5.82 18.01 8.44
C ARG A 88 -4.41 17.51 8.21
N THR A 89 -4.04 16.52 9.02
CA THR A 89 -2.79 15.79 8.91
C THR A 89 -3.11 14.35 8.54
N LYS A 90 -2.30 13.77 7.64
CA LYS A 90 -2.37 12.37 7.29
C LYS A 90 -0.99 11.74 7.32
N ILE A 91 -0.92 10.55 7.88
CA ILE A 91 0.27 9.70 7.88
C ILE A 91 0.01 8.54 6.92
N TYR A 92 0.98 8.24 6.06
CA TYR A 92 0.92 7.16 5.08
C TYR A 92 2.32 6.63 4.80
N MET A 93 2.42 5.46 4.19
CA MET A 93 3.67 4.86 3.77
C MET A 93 3.93 5.13 2.29
N ILE A 94 5.16 5.48 1.95
CA ILE A 94 5.67 5.34 0.59
C ILE A 94 6.47 4.04 0.56
N ALA A 95 6.00 3.07 -0.22
CA ALA A 95 6.67 1.79 -0.39
C ALA A 95 7.75 1.89 -1.47
N ASP A 96 8.95 1.43 -1.13
CA ASP A 96 10.05 1.22 -2.06
C ASP A 96 9.93 -0.14 -2.76
N TYR A 97 9.44 -1.13 -2.03
CA TYR A 97 9.38 -2.53 -2.44
C TYR A 97 8.17 -3.24 -1.81
N ILE A 98 7.56 -4.13 -2.59
CA ILE A 98 6.41 -4.95 -2.20
C ILE A 98 6.78 -6.41 -2.46
N GLU A 99 6.58 -7.25 -1.46
CA GLU A 99 6.72 -8.69 -1.57
C GLU A 99 5.37 -9.35 -1.27
N PHE A 100 4.91 -10.21 -2.17
CA PHE A 100 3.68 -10.96 -2.01
C PHE A 100 3.94 -12.20 -1.16
N VAL A 101 3.11 -12.42 -0.15
CA VAL A 101 3.22 -13.59 0.73
C VAL A 101 2.38 -14.72 0.16
N GLY A 102 2.97 -15.90 0.00
CA GLY A 102 2.30 -17.11 -0.51
C GLY A 102 2.81 -17.58 -1.87
N LYS A 103 2.25 -18.70 -2.36
CA LYS A 103 2.59 -19.21 -3.70
C LYS A 103 1.89 -18.38 -4.76
N ASN A 104 2.67 -17.76 -5.65
CA ASN A 104 2.18 -17.26 -6.92
C ASN A 104 1.63 -18.46 -7.71
N GLU A 105 0.32 -18.68 -7.68
CA GLU A 105 -0.33 -19.51 -8.68
C GLU A 105 -0.16 -18.76 -10.01
N ARG A 106 0.86 -19.15 -10.78
CA ARG A 106 1.04 -18.69 -12.16
C ARG A 106 -0.27 -18.91 -12.90
N ARG A 107 -1.01 -17.84 -13.15
CA ARG A 107 -2.02 -17.84 -14.21
C ARG A 107 -1.26 -17.86 -15.52
N GLU A 108 -1.11 -19.06 -16.10
CA GLU A 108 -0.70 -19.20 -17.49
C GLU A 108 -1.69 -18.41 -18.34
N VAL A 109 -1.20 -17.34 -18.97
CA VAL A 109 -1.95 -16.63 -20.00
C VAL A 109 -1.91 -17.56 -21.21
N ALA A 110 -3.05 -18.20 -21.50
CA ALA A 110 -3.22 -18.92 -22.76
C ALA A 110 -3.05 -17.92 -23.91
N ALA A 111 -2.09 -18.22 -24.80
CA ALA A 111 -1.77 -17.46 -26.00
C ALA A 111 -2.88 -17.52 -27.05
#